data_AF-W2F065-F1
#
_entry.id   AF-W2F065-F1
#
_cell.length_a   1.000
_cell.length_b   1.000
_cell.length_c   1.000
_cell.angle_alpha   90.00
_cell.angle_beta   90.00
_cell.angle_gamma   90.00
#
_symmetry.space_group_name_H-M   'P 1'
#
loop_
_entity.id
_entity.type
_entity.pdbx_description
1 polymer ?
#
loop_
_entity_poly.entity_id
_entity_poly.type
_entity_poly.pdbx_seq_one_letter_code
_entity_poly.pdbx_strand_id
1 'polypeptide(L)'
;MSLPPYLWEALALDPEVVRGRARFFASYATMEPPPFDVHDLIRLARDGVAGAGSDEIVDLAVPETAAARAMVERLENRGSAGSREPWVRVAEEADAWREAAIARLPNDTASGKEALLRAAEGYDRLGLPFGGFLAASAVGDRERAVPAVDALYSLLGVRSDGPAGDQGLIGRRAALSAAAQQIAALFTAMADPGLVAHEGEELTDALATASQATSATPVGTTGEPLALWWTAGRLLAAMITGARELRTDLAAILAELAGAHGRRLRTAQLDGYHWPRGIARVSLVDLDLAGLVAVSFRALPQIGSPPWDVAEDFGHLPPLARVSLTVGVQLAEGDNPAPSSPMRPFPPDPPTWPVRPETRWRSERPLFRPE
;
A
#
# COMPACT_ATOMS: atom_id res chain seq x y z
N MET A 1 16.90 9.91 -5.59
CA MET A 1 16.31 11.27 -5.69
C MET A 1 15.73 11.64 -4.33
N SER A 2 15.48 12.92 -4.06
CA SER A 2 14.84 13.41 -2.84
C SER A 2 13.64 14.28 -3.18
N LEU A 3 12.76 14.58 -2.22
CA LEU A 3 11.75 15.61 -2.42
C LEU A 3 12.42 16.96 -2.77
N PRO A 4 11.80 17.73 -3.68
CA PRO A 4 12.17 19.13 -3.91
C PRO A 4 12.13 19.97 -2.63
N PRO A 5 12.99 21.01 -2.50
CA PRO A 5 13.06 21.87 -1.31
C PRO A 5 11.72 22.48 -0.89
N TYR A 6 10.90 22.92 -1.84
CA TYR A 6 9.60 23.54 -1.54
C TYR A 6 8.61 22.57 -0.86
N LEU A 7 8.75 21.25 -1.08
CA LEU A 7 7.92 20.26 -0.39
C LEU A 7 8.42 20.02 1.05
N TRP A 8 9.73 20.06 1.27
CA TRP A 8 10.30 20.04 2.63
C TRP A 8 9.89 21.27 3.43
N GLU A 9 9.93 22.46 2.81
CA GLU A 9 9.44 23.70 3.41
C GLU A 9 7.95 23.60 3.76
N ALA A 10 7.12 23.07 2.84
CA ALA A 10 5.71 22.88 3.08
C ALA A 10 5.42 21.88 4.21
N LEU A 11 6.22 20.82 4.34
CA LEU A 11 6.13 19.85 5.43
C LEU A 11 6.48 20.46 6.79
N ALA A 12 7.30 21.52 6.83
CA ALA A 12 7.82 22.10 8.07
C ALA A 12 8.43 21.04 9.01
N LEU A 13 9.12 20.07 8.42
CA LEU A 13 9.86 19.01 9.10
C LEU A 13 11.33 19.11 8.76
N ASP A 14 12.18 18.90 9.76
CA ASP A 14 13.61 18.73 9.55
C ASP A 14 13.89 17.37 8.88
N PRO A 15 14.53 17.33 7.70
CA PRO A 15 14.93 16.09 7.04
C PRO A 15 15.75 15.16 7.96
N GLU A 16 16.58 15.69 8.85
CA GLU A 16 17.37 14.87 9.78
C GLU A 16 16.52 14.11 10.80
N VAL A 17 15.42 14.72 11.27
CA VAL A 17 14.45 14.06 12.15
C VAL A 17 13.81 12.88 11.42
N VAL A 18 13.44 13.07 10.15
CA VAL A 18 12.86 12.01 9.31
C VAL A 18 13.89 10.90 9.06
N ARG A 19 15.16 11.22 8.82
CA ARG A 19 16.24 10.21 8.71
C ARG A 19 16.48 9.47 10.03
N GLY A 20 16.34 10.15 11.17
CA GLY A 20 16.35 9.53 12.50
C GLY A 20 15.26 8.46 12.64
N ARG A 21 14.02 8.79 12.28
CA ARG A 21 12.89 7.84 12.24
C ARG A 21 13.16 6.64 11.34
N ALA A 22 13.69 6.88 10.13
CA ALA A 22 14.05 5.81 9.20
C ALA A 22 15.08 4.83 9.79
N ARG A 23 16.10 5.34 10.48
CA ARG A 23 17.13 4.51 11.15
C ARG A 23 16.56 3.71 12.31
N PHE A 24 15.68 4.31 13.10
CA PHE A 24 15.01 3.63 14.22
C PHE A 24 14.24 2.40 13.72
N PHE A 25 13.34 2.56 12.76
CA PHE A 25 12.52 1.45 12.27
C PHE A 25 13.34 0.39 11.53
N ALA A 26 14.34 0.79 10.74
CA ALA A 26 15.25 -0.17 10.11
C ALA A 26 16.05 -0.98 11.14
N SER A 27 16.48 -0.35 12.23
CA SER A 27 17.18 -1.04 13.31
C SER A 27 16.23 -2.03 14.00
N TYR A 28 15.02 -1.57 14.36
CA TYR A 28 13.99 -2.41 14.99
C TYR A 28 13.65 -3.66 14.16
N ALA A 29 13.53 -3.50 12.84
CA ALA A 29 13.26 -4.62 11.93
C ALA A 29 14.36 -5.69 11.90
N THR A 30 15.59 -5.34 12.28
CA THR A 30 16.74 -6.27 12.35
C THR A 30 17.07 -6.75 13.76
N MET A 31 16.44 -6.17 14.79
CA MET A 31 16.68 -6.57 16.17
C MET A 31 16.10 -7.96 16.42
N GLU A 32 16.83 -8.77 17.18
CA GLU A 32 16.29 -10.03 17.69
C GLU A 32 15.07 -9.72 18.58
N PRO A 33 13.94 -10.45 18.42
CA PRO A 33 12.77 -10.21 19.24
C PRO A 33 13.13 -10.36 20.72
N PRO A 34 12.55 -9.53 21.61
CA PRO A 34 12.71 -9.78 23.03
C PRO A 34 12.19 -11.19 23.34
N PRO A 35 12.83 -11.93 24.26
CA PRO A 35 12.46 -13.31 24.59
C PRO A 35 11.06 -13.41 25.23
N PHE A 36 10.40 -12.28 25.53
CA PHE A 36 9.14 -12.21 26.25
C PHE A 36 8.11 -11.37 25.50
N ASP A 37 6.85 -11.82 25.51
CA ASP A 37 5.74 -11.05 24.95
C ASP A 37 5.27 -9.94 25.90
N VAL A 38 4.68 -8.86 25.35
CA VAL A 38 4.08 -7.77 26.14
C VAL A 38 2.99 -8.30 27.07
N HIS A 39 2.24 -9.33 26.65
CA HIS A 39 1.26 -9.96 27.54
C HIS A 39 1.90 -10.69 28.72
N ASP A 40 3.08 -11.28 28.53
CA ASP A 40 3.85 -11.88 29.63
C ASP A 40 4.35 -10.81 30.59
N LEU A 41 4.82 -9.67 30.07
CA LEU A 41 5.23 -8.52 30.87
C LEU A 41 4.06 -7.88 31.64
N ILE A 42 2.89 -7.70 31.00
CA ILE A 42 1.68 -7.17 31.66
C ILE A 42 1.20 -8.13 32.74
N ARG A 43 1.22 -9.44 32.47
CA ARG A 43 0.81 -10.46 33.44
C ARG A 43 1.79 -10.50 34.62
N LEU A 44 3.08 -10.38 34.35
CA LEU A 44 4.12 -10.31 35.37
C LEU A 44 3.98 -9.05 36.24
N ALA A 45 3.71 -7.90 35.62
CA ALA A 45 3.45 -6.65 36.34
C ALA A 45 2.17 -6.75 37.21
N ARG A 46 1.12 -7.40 36.69
CA ARG A 46 -0.13 -7.65 37.42
C ARG A 46 0.06 -8.60 38.60
N ASP A 47 0.87 -9.63 38.45
CA ASP A 47 1.16 -10.62 39.50
C ASP A 47 2.09 -10.06 40.60
N GLY A 48 2.62 -8.85 40.40
CA GLY A 48 3.54 -8.17 41.31
C GLY A 48 4.97 -8.71 41.20
N VAL A 49 5.91 -7.77 41.17
CA VAL A 49 7.31 -8.05 41.49
C VAL A 49 7.33 -8.37 42.99
N ALA A 50 7.69 -9.61 43.34
CA ALA A 50 7.74 -10.02 44.73
C ALA A 50 8.89 -9.27 45.42
N GLY A 51 8.56 -8.18 46.12
CA GLY A 51 9.47 -7.51 47.05
C GLY A 51 9.72 -6.04 46.73
N ALA A 52 9.45 -5.22 47.74
CA ALA A 52 9.85 -3.83 47.95
C ALA A 52 9.14 -2.74 47.13
N GLY A 53 8.49 -1.82 47.86
CA GLY A 53 7.90 -0.59 47.34
C GLY A 53 8.96 0.45 46.95
N SER A 54 9.83 0.11 46.02
CA SER A 54 10.78 1.02 45.39
C SER A 54 10.50 1.09 43.89
N ASP A 55 10.44 2.31 43.37
CA ASP A 55 10.35 2.63 41.92
C ASP A 55 11.69 2.29 41.22
N GLU A 56 12.10 1.02 41.24
CA GLU A 56 13.32 0.58 40.60
C GLU A 56 13.06 0.25 39.12
N ILE A 57 13.82 0.88 38.22
CA ILE A 57 13.78 0.56 36.79
C ILE A 57 14.54 -0.75 36.59
N VAL A 58 13.83 -1.78 36.15
CA VAL A 58 14.40 -3.12 35.88
C VAL A 58 14.70 -3.25 34.40
N ASP A 59 15.98 -3.38 34.06
CA ASP A 59 16.40 -3.77 32.71
C ASP A 59 16.31 -5.29 32.56
N LEU A 60 15.44 -5.76 31.66
CA LEU A 60 15.23 -7.18 31.38
C LEU A 60 16.09 -7.69 30.21
N ALA A 61 16.70 -6.80 29.43
CA ALA A 61 17.60 -7.16 28.35
C ALA A 61 19.00 -7.48 28.89
N VAL A 62 19.40 -6.84 29.98
CA VAL A 62 20.64 -7.13 30.72
C VAL A 62 20.31 -7.24 32.21
N PRO A 63 19.95 -8.44 32.72
CA PRO A 63 19.50 -8.59 34.09
C PRO A 63 20.69 -8.56 35.07
N GLU A 64 21.19 -7.36 35.37
CA GLU A 64 22.33 -7.17 36.28
C GLU A 64 21.92 -7.35 37.75
N THR A 65 20.68 -6.96 38.09
CA THR A 65 20.16 -7.03 39.46
C THR A 65 19.58 -8.40 39.79
N ALA A 66 19.55 -8.75 41.09
CA ALA A 66 18.92 -9.99 41.55
C ALA A 66 17.40 -10.00 41.26
N ALA A 67 16.77 -8.82 41.32
CA ALA A 67 15.37 -8.64 40.96
C ALA A 67 15.13 -8.90 39.46
N ALA A 68 15.97 -8.34 38.57
CA ALA A 68 15.89 -8.59 37.13
C ALA A 68 16.07 -10.07 36.80
N ARG A 69 17.05 -10.74 37.43
CA ARG A 69 17.29 -12.18 37.23
C ARG A 69 16.12 -13.04 37.69
N ALA A 70 15.56 -12.79 38.88
CA ALA A 70 14.38 -13.51 39.35
C ALA A 70 13.15 -13.27 38.47
N MET A 71 13.04 -12.09 37.87
CA MET A 71 11.96 -11.71 36.96
C MET A 71 12.09 -12.42 35.60
N VAL A 72 13.30 -12.46 35.03
CA VAL A 72 13.66 -13.26 33.84
C VAL A 72 13.42 -14.75 34.09
N GLU A 73 13.88 -15.30 35.21
CA GLU A 73 13.68 -16.71 35.56
C GLU A 73 12.18 -17.04 35.73
N ARG A 74 11.37 -16.15 36.31
CA ARG A 74 9.91 -16.32 36.36
C ARG A 74 9.28 -16.27 34.97
N LEU A 75 9.77 -15.42 34.08
CA LEU A 75 9.30 -15.34 32.70
C LEU A 75 9.69 -16.59 31.91
N GLU A 76 10.91 -17.10 32.05
CA GLU A 76 11.39 -18.33 31.41
C GLU A 76 10.64 -19.57 31.91
N ASN A 77 10.47 -19.71 33.24
CA ASN A 77 9.74 -20.82 33.85
C ASN A 77 8.23 -20.79 33.55
N ARG A 78 7.67 -19.63 33.18
CA ARG A 78 6.28 -19.49 32.73
C ARG A 78 6.14 -19.52 31.20
N GLY A 79 7.22 -19.21 30.48
CA GLY A 79 7.31 -19.03 29.02
C GLY A 79 7.12 -20.31 28.21
N SER A 80 7.06 -21.48 28.87
CA SER A 80 6.59 -22.72 28.23
C SER A 80 5.11 -22.72 27.82
N ALA A 81 4.35 -21.64 28.05
CA ALA A 81 2.90 -21.57 27.81
C ALA A 81 2.43 -20.62 26.69
N GLY A 82 3.32 -20.06 25.87
CA GLY A 82 2.89 -19.28 24.70
C GLY A 82 4.03 -18.89 23.79
N SER A 83 4.50 -19.80 22.94
CA SER A 83 5.40 -19.42 21.84
C SER A 83 4.69 -18.36 21.01
N ARG A 84 5.25 -17.14 20.95
CA ARG A 84 4.78 -16.08 20.08
C ARG A 84 4.52 -16.65 18.68
N GLU A 85 3.31 -16.50 18.15
CA GLU A 85 2.96 -17.11 16.87
C GLU A 85 3.95 -16.62 15.79
N PRO A 86 4.55 -17.51 14.97
CA PRO A 86 5.64 -17.14 14.06
C PRO A 86 5.31 -15.97 13.12
N TRP A 87 4.04 -15.80 12.75
CA TRP A 87 3.60 -14.71 11.88
C TRP A 87 3.69 -13.33 12.55
N VAL A 88 3.58 -13.23 13.87
CA VAL A 88 3.59 -11.94 14.58
C VAL A 88 4.92 -11.24 14.36
N ARG A 89 6.04 -11.97 14.50
CA ARG A 89 7.36 -11.38 14.28
C ARG A 89 7.57 -10.96 12.83
N VAL A 90 7.14 -11.78 11.87
CA VAL A 90 7.21 -11.44 10.45
C VAL A 90 6.39 -10.18 10.14
N ALA A 91 5.21 -10.03 10.76
CA ALA A 91 4.39 -8.84 10.62
C ALA A 91 5.04 -7.59 11.21
N GLU A 92 5.66 -7.68 12.39
CA GLU A 92 6.42 -6.56 12.97
C GLU A 92 7.59 -6.13 12.09
N GLU A 93 8.36 -7.08 11.55
CA GLU A 93 9.48 -6.80 10.66
C GLU A 93 9.01 -6.12 9.38
N ALA A 94 7.95 -6.67 8.75
CA ALA A 94 7.36 -6.11 7.55
C ALA A 94 6.87 -4.67 7.78
N ASP A 95 6.16 -4.44 8.89
CA ASP A 95 5.62 -3.12 9.24
C ASP A 95 6.73 -2.11 9.58
N ALA A 96 7.78 -2.55 10.29
CA ALA A 96 8.93 -1.71 10.57
C ALA A 96 9.69 -1.34 9.28
N TRP A 97 9.89 -2.27 8.36
CA TRP A 97 10.45 -1.93 7.04
C TRP A 97 9.55 -0.99 6.24
N ARG A 98 8.22 -1.15 6.33
CA ARG A 98 7.25 -0.23 5.71
C ARG A 98 7.36 1.18 6.29
N GLU A 99 7.43 1.33 7.60
CA GLU A 99 7.61 2.63 8.28
C GLU A 99 8.99 3.25 7.97
N ALA A 100 10.04 2.42 7.87
CA ALA A 100 11.35 2.87 7.43
C ALA A 100 11.28 3.39 5.99
N ALA A 101 10.58 2.70 5.08
CA ALA A 101 10.38 3.15 3.71
C ALA A 101 9.64 4.49 3.63
N ILE A 102 8.53 4.65 4.36
CA ILE A 102 7.78 5.91 4.44
C ILE A 102 8.68 7.09 4.81
N ALA A 103 9.62 6.89 5.73
CA ALA A 103 10.57 7.92 6.15
C ALA A 103 11.76 8.11 5.18
N ARG A 104 12.20 7.05 4.50
CA ARG A 104 13.32 7.10 3.55
C ARG A 104 12.94 7.71 2.21
N LEU A 105 11.78 7.36 1.66
CA LEU A 105 11.37 7.75 0.31
C LEU A 105 11.44 9.27 0.04
N PRO A 106 11.04 10.15 0.98
CA PRO A 106 11.19 11.60 0.81
C PRO A 106 12.64 12.10 0.75
N ASN A 107 13.57 11.36 1.37
CA ASN A 107 14.96 11.74 1.52
C ASN A 107 15.86 11.12 0.44
N ASP A 108 15.66 9.83 0.19
CA ASP A 108 16.42 9.04 -0.76
C ASP A 108 15.54 7.89 -1.27
N THR A 109 15.07 8.05 -2.51
CA THR A 109 14.26 7.05 -3.20
C THR A 109 14.93 5.68 -3.27
N ALA A 110 16.25 5.59 -3.42
CA ALA A 110 16.94 4.31 -3.59
C ALA A 110 16.91 3.50 -2.29
N SER A 111 17.31 4.09 -1.16
CA SER A 111 17.20 3.44 0.15
C SER A 111 15.75 3.20 0.58
N GLY A 112 14.81 4.04 0.12
CA GLY A 112 13.37 3.84 0.30
C GLY A 112 12.85 2.61 -0.45
N LYS A 113 13.25 2.42 -1.72
CA LYS A 113 12.93 1.22 -2.51
C LYS A 113 13.45 -0.05 -1.85
N GLU A 114 14.70 -0.04 -1.37
CA GLU A 114 15.26 -1.20 -0.67
C GLU A 114 14.41 -1.57 0.57
N ALA A 115 14.00 -0.57 1.36
CA ALA A 115 13.12 -0.80 2.51
C ALA A 115 11.73 -1.31 2.10
N LEU A 116 11.15 -0.80 1.00
CA LEU A 116 9.89 -1.32 0.45
C LEU A 116 10.00 -2.78 0.04
N LEU A 117 11.09 -3.19 -0.61
CA LEU A 117 11.29 -4.58 -1.04
C LEU A 117 11.44 -5.54 0.16
N ARG A 118 12.13 -5.10 1.22
CA ARG A 118 12.20 -5.88 2.48
C ARG A 118 10.84 -6.00 3.16
N ALA A 119 10.04 -4.92 3.16
CA ALA A 119 8.67 -4.97 3.65
C ALA A 119 7.81 -5.92 2.78
N ALA A 120 7.97 -5.86 1.46
CA ALA A 120 7.26 -6.72 0.50
C ALA A 120 7.50 -8.20 0.79
N GLU A 121 8.75 -8.62 0.97
CA GLU A 121 9.12 -9.99 1.33
C GLU A 121 8.43 -10.45 2.63
N GLY A 122 8.39 -9.59 3.65
CA GLY A 122 7.68 -9.88 4.90
C GLY A 122 6.17 -10.08 4.70
N TYR A 123 5.52 -9.19 3.94
CA TYR A 123 4.09 -9.32 3.64
C TYR A 123 3.77 -10.53 2.75
N ASP A 124 4.66 -10.91 1.82
CA ASP A 124 4.50 -12.13 1.03
C ASP A 124 4.56 -13.39 1.90
N ARG A 125 5.51 -13.46 2.84
CA ARG A 125 5.62 -14.57 3.81
C ARG A 125 4.35 -14.71 4.65
N LEU A 126 3.66 -13.60 4.93
CA LEU A 126 2.36 -13.61 5.62
C LEU A 126 1.20 -14.04 4.71
N GLY A 127 1.39 -14.05 3.39
CA GLY A 127 0.34 -14.30 2.39
C GLY A 127 -0.53 -13.08 2.08
N LEU A 128 -0.03 -11.87 2.37
CA LEU A 128 -0.79 -10.63 2.23
C LEU A 128 -0.55 -10.03 0.83
N PRO A 129 -1.60 -9.78 0.01
CA PRO A 129 -1.49 -9.12 -1.31
C PRO A 129 -0.69 -7.81 -1.30
N PHE A 130 -0.64 -7.13 -0.16
CA PHE A 130 0.16 -5.92 0.02
C PHE A 130 1.65 -6.12 -0.31
N GLY A 131 2.24 -7.30 -0.09
CA GLY A 131 3.62 -7.57 -0.48
C GLY A 131 3.83 -7.47 -2.00
N GLY A 132 2.92 -8.05 -2.77
CA GLY A 132 2.87 -7.91 -4.23
C GLY A 132 2.81 -6.47 -4.69
N PHE A 133 1.95 -5.68 -4.04
CA PHE A 133 1.77 -4.27 -4.36
C PHE A 133 3.01 -3.43 -4.06
N LEU A 134 3.67 -3.66 -2.92
CA LEU A 134 4.90 -2.93 -2.56
C LEU A 134 6.03 -3.22 -3.56
N ALA A 135 6.21 -4.48 -3.97
CA ALA A 135 7.22 -4.84 -4.98
C ALA A 135 6.90 -4.25 -6.36
N ALA A 136 5.65 -4.36 -6.82
CA ALA A 136 5.19 -3.76 -8.07
C ALA A 136 5.39 -2.23 -8.07
N SER A 137 5.10 -1.57 -6.95
CA SER A 137 5.32 -0.14 -6.76
C SER A 137 6.81 0.24 -6.82
N ALA A 138 7.66 -0.51 -6.12
CA ALA A 138 9.08 -0.22 -5.96
C ALA A 138 9.89 -0.40 -7.25
N VAL A 139 9.66 -1.49 -7.98
CA VAL A 139 10.50 -1.89 -9.13
C VAL A 139 9.73 -2.28 -10.39
N GLY A 140 8.40 -2.17 -10.39
CA GLY A 140 7.57 -2.59 -11.52
C GLY A 140 7.54 -4.11 -11.72
N ASP A 141 7.64 -4.89 -10.65
CA ASP A 141 7.61 -6.36 -10.68
C ASP A 141 6.29 -6.88 -11.30
N ARG A 142 6.37 -7.36 -12.55
CA ARG A 142 5.24 -7.89 -13.32
C ARG A 142 4.93 -9.33 -12.99
N GLU A 143 5.89 -10.10 -12.46
CA GLU A 143 5.70 -11.53 -12.19
C GLU A 143 4.60 -11.74 -11.13
N ARG A 144 4.42 -10.74 -10.26
CA ARG A 144 3.38 -10.73 -9.23
C ARG A 144 1.99 -10.34 -9.73
N ALA A 145 1.86 -9.87 -10.98
CA ALA A 145 0.56 -9.49 -11.54
C ALA A 145 -0.35 -10.72 -11.75
N VAL A 146 0.20 -11.86 -12.19
CA VAL A 146 -0.56 -13.11 -12.40
C VAL A 146 -1.27 -13.57 -11.13
N PRO A 147 -0.58 -13.84 -10.00
CA PRO A 147 -1.27 -14.25 -8.77
C PRO A 147 -2.20 -13.18 -8.20
N ALA A 148 -2.01 -11.90 -8.55
CA ALA A 148 -2.91 -10.81 -8.16
C ALA A 148 -4.21 -10.80 -8.99
N VAL A 149 -4.13 -11.06 -10.31
CA VAL A 149 -5.31 -11.24 -11.17
C VAL A 149 -6.15 -12.44 -10.71
N ASP A 150 -5.52 -13.56 -10.37
CA ASP A 150 -6.23 -14.73 -9.83
C ASP A 150 -6.95 -14.40 -8.50
N ALA A 151 -6.29 -13.63 -7.63
CA ALA A 151 -6.86 -13.15 -6.37
C ALA A 151 -8.06 -12.22 -6.62
N LEU A 152 -7.98 -11.34 -7.63
CA LEU A 152 -9.09 -10.47 -8.03
C LEU A 152 -10.27 -11.27 -8.57
N TYR A 153 -10.05 -12.22 -9.47
CA TYR A 153 -11.14 -13.04 -10.00
C TYR A 153 -11.84 -13.87 -8.93
N SER A 154 -11.07 -14.36 -7.95
CA SER A 154 -11.61 -15.04 -6.77
C SER A 154 -12.44 -14.08 -5.92
N LEU A 155 -11.98 -12.84 -5.72
CA LEU A 155 -12.69 -11.80 -4.98
C LEU A 155 -13.99 -11.37 -5.68
N LEU A 156 -13.96 -11.30 -7.02
CA LEU A 156 -15.07 -10.89 -7.88
C LEU A 156 -16.10 -12.01 -8.11
N GLY A 157 -15.77 -13.26 -7.75
CA GLY A 157 -16.65 -14.41 -7.94
C GLY A 157 -16.81 -14.83 -9.40
N VAL A 158 -15.87 -14.47 -10.28
CA VAL A 158 -15.92 -14.78 -11.72
C VAL A 158 -15.35 -16.16 -12.00
N ARG A 159 -14.28 -16.58 -11.29
CA ARG A 159 -13.66 -17.90 -11.43
C ARG A 159 -13.83 -18.68 -10.11
N SER A 160 -14.37 -19.89 -10.21
CA SER A 160 -14.66 -20.78 -9.07
C SER A 160 -13.48 -21.65 -8.64
N ASP A 161 -12.43 -21.73 -9.48
CA ASP A 161 -11.20 -22.44 -9.16
C ASP A 161 -10.41 -21.57 -8.17
N GLY A 162 -10.65 -21.81 -6.89
CA GLY A 162 -9.94 -21.11 -5.81
C GLY A 162 -8.42 -21.26 -5.97
N PRO A 163 -7.63 -20.28 -5.53
CA PRO A 163 -6.19 -20.29 -5.74
C PRO A 163 -5.60 -21.59 -5.17
N ALA A 164 -5.00 -22.39 -6.05
CA ALA A 164 -4.27 -23.58 -5.66
C ALA A 164 -2.99 -23.14 -4.93
N GLY A 165 -3.07 -23.00 -3.61
CA GLY A 165 -1.91 -22.76 -2.74
C GLY A 165 -2.11 -21.60 -1.79
N ASP A 166 -2.74 -21.87 -0.65
CA ASP A 166 -2.76 -20.96 0.49
C ASP A 166 -1.47 -21.14 1.30
N GLN A 167 -0.34 -20.67 0.76
CA GLN A 167 1.00 -20.93 1.34
C GLN A 167 1.47 -19.88 2.37
N GLY A 168 0.70 -18.82 2.58
CA GLY A 168 1.04 -17.76 3.54
C GLY A 168 0.54 -18.06 4.95
N LEU A 169 1.20 -17.48 5.96
CA LEU A 169 0.91 -17.76 7.37
C LEU A 169 -0.52 -17.39 7.82
N ILE A 170 -1.15 -16.37 7.21
CA ILE A 170 -2.52 -15.91 7.52
C ILE A 170 -3.56 -16.47 6.53
N GLY A 171 -3.11 -16.83 5.34
CA GLY A 171 -3.95 -17.26 4.22
C GLY A 171 -4.55 -16.10 3.40
N ARG A 172 -4.48 -16.23 2.07
CA ARG A 172 -4.87 -15.21 1.08
C ARG A 172 -6.37 -14.91 1.09
N ARG A 173 -7.22 -15.91 1.32
CA ARG A 173 -8.68 -15.69 1.40
C ARG A 173 -9.06 -14.84 2.62
N ALA A 174 -8.45 -15.12 3.76
CA ALA A 174 -8.62 -14.31 4.96
C ALA A 174 -8.07 -12.90 4.76
N ALA A 175 -6.90 -12.76 4.11
CA ALA A 175 -6.32 -11.46 3.79
C ALA A 175 -7.25 -10.58 2.94
N LEU A 176 -7.88 -11.14 1.91
CA LEU A 176 -8.77 -10.43 0.99
C LEU A 176 -10.08 -9.94 1.64
N SER A 177 -10.40 -10.29 2.88
CA SER A 177 -11.52 -9.66 3.60
C SER A 177 -11.22 -8.21 3.99
N ALA A 178 -9.95 -7.80 4.03
CA ALA A 178 -9.55 -6.45 4.36
C ALA A 178 -9.47 -5.56 3.11
N ALA A 179 -10.11 -4.39 3.14
CA ALA A 179 -10.17 -3.46 2.01
C ALA A 179 -8.78 -3.05 1.49
N ALA A 180 -7.81 -2.84 2.38
CA ALA A 180 -6.42 -2.54 2.02
C ALA A 180 -5.77 -3.66 1.18
N GLN A 181 -6.08 -4.93 1.45
CA GLN A 181 -5.55 -6.06 0.69
C GLN A 181 -6.25 -6.20 -0.67
N GLN A 182 -7.52 -5.81 -0.76
CA GLN A 182 -8.26 -5.79 -2.03
C GLN A 182 -7.68 -4.75 -3.00
N ILE A 183 -7.39 -3.52 -2.52
CA ILE A 183 -6.74 -2.50 -3.36
C ILE A 183 -5.32 -2.90 -3.77
N ALA A 184 -4.59 -3.59 -2.88
CA ALA A 184 -3.26 -4.08 -3.18
C ALA A 184 -3.29 -5.11 -4.32
N ALA A 185 -4.22 -6.07 -4.27
CA ALA A 185 -4.42 -7.03 -5.36
C ALA A 185 -4.81 -6.30 -6.66
N LEU A 186 -5.72 -5.32 -6.59
CA LEU A 186 -6.14 -4.53 -7.74
C LEU A 186 -4.96 -3.84 -8.42
N PHE A 187 -4.16 -3.08 -7.68
CA PHE A 187 -3.06 -2.33 -8.26
C PHE A 187 -1.86 -3.20 -8.64
N THR A 188 -1.63 -4.32 -7.96
CA THR A 188 -0.62 -5.30 -8.38
C THR A 188 -0.98 -5.92 -9.73
N ALA A 189 -2.25 -6.25 -9.97
CA ALA A 189 -2.69 -6.74 -11.28
C ALA A 189 -2.42 -5.72 -12.39
N MET A 190 -2.63 -4.42 -12.12
CA MET A 190 -2.38 -3.34 -13.08
C MET A 190 -0.89 -3.11 -13.39
N ALA A 191 0.03 -3.74 -12.65
CA ALA A 191 1.47 -3.62 -12.90
C ALA A 191 1.91 -4.29 -14.22
N ASP A 192 1.10 -5.21 -14.76
CA ASP A 192 1.30 -5.80 -16.09
C ASP A 192 0.13 -5.44 -17.02
N PRO A 193 0.26 -4.36 -17.82
CA PRO A 193 -0.76 -3.97 -18.80
C PRO A 193 -1.02 -5.05 -19.86
N GLY A 194 -0.03 -5.88 -20.19
CA GLY A 194 -0.20 -6.94 -21.18
C GLY A 194 -1.12 -8.04 -20.68
N LEU A 195 -1.02 -8.39 -19.40
CA LEU A 195 -1.91 -9.33 -18.73
C LEU A 195 -3.33 -8.76 -18.63
N VAL A 196 -3.49 -7.52 -18.18
CA VAL A 196 -4.81 -6.86 -18.06
C VAL A 196 -5.49 -6.73 -19.42
N ALA A 197 -4.74 -6.38 -20.48
CA ALA A 197 -5.27 -6.34 -21.84
C ALA A 197 -5.69 -7.72 -22.36
N HIS A 198 -5.01 -8.79 -21.93
CA HIS A 198 -5.37 -10.16 -22.29
C HIS A 198 -6.70 -10.60 -21.67
N GLU A 199 -6.94 -10.24 -20.41
CA GLU A 199 -8.22 -10.49 -19.73
C GLU A 199 -9.38 -9.66 -20.31
N GLY A 200 -9.06 -8.50 -20.91
CA GLY A 200 -9.97 -7.74 -21.76
C GLY A 200 -11.19 -7.16 -21.02
N GLU A 201 -12.32 -7.08 -21.73
CA GLU A 201 -13.55 -6.46 -21.23
C GLU A 201 -14.16 -7.19 -20.02
N GLU A 202 -13.93 -8.51 -19.89
CA GLU A 202 -14.44 -9.33 -18.78
C GLU A 202 -13.96 -8.80 -17.43
N LEU A 203 -12.67 -8.47 -17.31
CA LEU A 203 -12.11 -7.91 -16.08
C LEU A 203 -12.69 -6.52 -15.80
N THR A 204 -12.78 -5.65 -16.80
CA THR A 204 -13.30 -4.28 -16.61
C THR A 204 -14.78 -4.28 -16.21
N ASP A 205 -15.60 -5.17 -16.76
CA ASP A 205 -17.01 -5.32 -16.42
C ASP A 205 -17.19 -5.89 -15.01
N ALA A 206 -16.38 -6.89 -14.64
CA ALA A 206 -16.38 -7.44 -13.30
C ALA A 206 -15.98 -6.37 -12.25
N LEU A 207 -14.96 -5.56 -12.54
CA LEU A 207 -14.57 -4.43 -11.66
C LEU A 207 -15.68 -3.37 -11.53
N ALA A 208 -16.42 -3.10 -12.60
CA ALA A 208 -17.50 -2.11 -12.61
C ALA A 208 -18.73 -2.54 -11.80
N THR A 209 -18.99 -3.85 -11.72
CA THR A 209 -20.16 -4.43 -11.04
C THR A 209 -19.85 -4.94 -9.63
N ALA A 210 -18.57 -4.91 -9.23
CA ALA A 210 -18.09 -5.34 -7.93
C ALA A 210 -18.70 -4.53 -6.77
N SER A 211 -19.00 -5.21 -5.65
CA SER A 211 -19.49 -4.56 -4.42
C SER A 211 -18.56 -3.45 -3.90
N GLN A 212 -17.27 -3.57 -4.18
CA GLN A 212 -16.23 -2.61 -3.83
C GLN A 212 -16.46 -1.23 -4.47
N ALA A 213 -17.08 -1.19 -5.66
CA ALA A 213 -17.37 0.05 -6.38
C ALA A 213 -18.35 0.98 -5.63
N THR A 214 -19.07 0.47 -4.62
CA THR A 214 -20.00 1.25 -3.78
C THR A 214 -19.65 1.20 -2.29
N SER A 215 -18.52 0.59 -1.93
CA SER A 215 -18.12 0.42 -0.54
C SER A 215 -17.62 1.72 0.10
N ALA A 216 -18.21 2.07 1.24
CA ALA A 216 -17.81 3.20 2.08
C ALA A 216 -16.73 2.82 3.13
N THR A 217 -16.22 1.59 3.12
CA THR A 217 -15.17 1.17 4.06
C THR A 217 -13.92 2.02 3.87
N PRO A 218 -13.38 2.67 4.91
CA PRO A 218 -12.21 3.52 4.78
C PRO A 218 -10.95 2.70 4.51
N VAL A 219 -10.04 3.24 3.70
CA VAL A 219 -8.77 2.61 3.34
C VAL A 219 -7.59 3.54 3.56
N GLY A 220 -6.46 2.96 3.97
CA GLY A 220 -5.17 3.65 4.03
C GLY A 220 -5.14 4.81 5.03
N THR A 221 -4.20 5.72 4.82
CA THR A 221 -3.98 6.86 5.73
C THR A 221 -4.84 8.08 5.40
N THR A 222 -5.35 8.14 4.17
CA THR A 222 -6.35 9.13 3.76
C THR A 222 -7.65 8.93 4.55
N GLY A 223 -8.05 7.67 4.76
CA GLY A 223 -9.36 7.30 5.30
C GLY A 223 -10.48 7.46 4.27
N GLU A 224 -10.14 7.60 2.99
CA GLU A 224 -11.09 7.70 1.88
C GLU A 224 -11.75 6.34 1.60
N PRO A 225 -12.97 6.32 1.06
CA PRO A 225 -13.73 5.09 0.88
C PRO A 225 -13.09 4.17 -0.17
N LEU A 226 -13.21 2.86 0.05
CA LEU A 226 -12.75 1.82 -0.88
C LEU A 226 -13.24 2.06 -2.31
N ALA A 227 -14.47 2.54 -2.49
CA ALA A 227 -15.03 2.87 -3.81
C ALA A 227 -14.17 3.86 -4.61
N LEU A 228 -13.52 4.83 -3.94
CA LEU A 228 -12.66 5.81 -4.60
C LEU A 228 -11.38 5.16 -5.13
N TRP A 229 -10.71 4.37 -4.29
CA TRP A 229 -9.54 3.59 -4.67
C TRP A 229 -9.84 2.56 -5.77
N TRP A 230 -10.99 1.89 -5.65
CA TRP A 230 -11.48 0.93 -6.62
C TRP A 230 -11.74 1.58 -7.99
N THR A 231 -12.32 2.78 -7.97
CA THR A 231 -12.54 3.58 -9.18
C THR A 231 -11.23 3.90 -9.89
N ALA A 232 -10.16 4.25 -9.16
CA ALA A 232 -8.86 4.49 -9.76
C ALA A 232 -8.33 3.25 -10.51
N GLY A 233 -8.42 2.06 -9.89
CA GLY A 233 -7.97 0.82 -10.54
C GLY A 233 -8.84 0.42 -11.73
N ARG A 234 -10.16 0.63 -11.65
CA ARG A 234 -11.10 0.41 -12.77
C ARG A 234 -10.80 1.34 -13.95
N LEU A 235 -10.55 2.62 -13.69
CA LEU A 235 -10.19 3.59 -14.74
C LEU A 235 -8.86 3.19 -15.41
N LEU A 236 -7.86 2.80 -14.61
CA LEU A 236 -6.59 2.32 -15.15
C LEU A 236 -6.77 1.05 -15.99
N ALA A 237 -7.57 0.08 -15.54
CA ALA A 237 -7.89 -1.12 -16.32
C ALA A 237 -8.57 -0.78 -17.64
N ALA A 238 -9.57 0.12 -17.63
CA ALA A 238 -10.27 0.57 -18.83
C ALA A 238 -9.35 1.30 -19.82
N MET A 239 -8.42 2.12 -19.31
CA MET A 239 -7.40 2.75 -20.15
C MET A 239 -6.50 1.71 -20.81
N ILE A 240 -6.11 0.66 -20.08
CA ILE A 240 -5.29 -0.44 -20.61
C ILE A 240 -6.03 -1.21 -21.72
N THR A 241 -7.35 -1.38 -21.61
CA THR A 241 -8.17 -2.07 -22.61
C THR A 241 -8.63 -1.18 -23.78
N GLY A 242 -8.36 0.13 -23.73
CA GLY A 242 -8.50 1.02 -24.90
C GLY A 242 -9.12 2.39 -24.64
N ALA A 243 -9.73 2.63 -23.47
CA ALA A 243 -10.41 3.89 -23.13
C ALA A 243 -9.43 4.96 -22.64
N ARG A 244 -8.48 5.38 -23.50
CA ARG A 244 -7.36 6.29 -23.15
C ARG A 244 -7.82 7.68 -22.71
N GLU A 245 -9.00 8.11 -23.14
CA GLU A 245 -9.64 9.38 -22.76
C GLU A 245 -9.91 9.51 -21.26
N LEU A 246 -9.97 8.39 -20.53
CA LEU A 246 -10.18 8.34 -19.08
C LEU A 246 -8.96 8.80 -18.26
N ARG A 247 -7.85 9.21 -18.90
CA ARG A 247 -6.65 9.74 -18.21
C ARG A 247 -7.00 10.91 -17.29
N THR A 248 -7.84 11.84 -17.75
CA THR A 248 -8.24 13.02 -16.97
C THR A 248 -9.07 12.62 -15.76
N ASP A 249 -9.94 11.63 -15.90
CA ASP A 249 -10.74 11.11 -14.78
C ASP A 249 -9.85 10.42 -13.75
N LEU A 250 -8.88 9.60 -14.19
CA LEU A 250 -7.90 8.98 -13.29
C LEU A 250 -7.08 10.05 -12.55
N ALA A 251 -6.62 11.09 -13.25
CA ALA A 251 -5.91 12.21 -12.64
C ALA A 251 -6.78 12.92 -11.58
N ALA A 252 -8.08 13.11 -11.83
CA ALA A 252 -9.00 13.69 -10.86
C ALA A 252 -9.13 12.84 -9.59
N ILE A 253 -9.24 11.52 -9.71
CA ILE A 253 -9.28 10.61 -8.55
C ILE A 253 -7.96 10.64 -7.77
N LEU A 254 -6.81 10.63 -8.47
CA LEU A 254 -5.50 10.77 -7.82
C LEU A 254 -5.36 12.09 -7.08
N ALA A 255 -5.86 13.18 -7.66
CA ALA A 255 -5.86 14.51 -7.05
C ALA A 255 -6.76 14.58 -5.80
N GLU A 256 -7.91 13.88 -5.80
CA GLU A 256 -8.79 13.77 -4.64
C GLU A 256 -8.12 13.03 -3.48
N LEU A 257 -7.54 11.86 -3.75
CA LEU A 257 -6.78 11.06 -2.78
C LEU A 257 -5.57 11.86 -2.23
N ALA A 258 -4.84 12.53 -3.10
CA ALA A 258 -3.72 13.41 -2.74
C ALA A 258 -4.16 14.57 -1.85
N GLY A 259 -5.30 15.21 -2.18
CA GLY A 259 -5.90 16.26 -1.37
C GLY A 259 -6.27 15.77 0.04
N ALA A 260 -6.82 14.56 0.15
CA ALA A 260 -7.14 13.93 1.42
C ALA A 260 -5.89 13.70 2.29
N HIS A 261 -4.83 13.14 1.71
CA HIS A 261 -3.55 12.97 2.41
C HIS A 261 -2.95 14.32 2.83
N GLY A 262 -2.96 15.31 1.94
CA GLY A 262 -2.49 16.67 2.24
C GLY A 262 -3.23 17.32 3.42
N ARG A 263 -4.54 17.12 3.54
CA ARG A 263 -5.33 17.56 4.71
C ARG A 263 -4.88 16.87 5.99
N ARG A 264 -4.60 15.56 5.95
CA ARG A 264 -4.09 14.81 7.11
C ARG A 264 -2.72 15.31 7.57
N LEU A 265 -1.80 15.53 6.63
CA LEU A 265 -0.49 16.13 6.91
C LEU A 265 -0.66 17.52 7.54
N ARG A 266 -1.55 18.35 7.00
CA ARG A 266 -1.83 19.68 7.56
C ARG A 266 -2.37 19.60 8.99
N THR A 267 -3.27 18.66 9.29
CA THR A 267 -3.75 18.43 10.65
C THR A 267 -2.62 17.96 11.57
N ALA A 268 -1.74 17.07 11.09
CA ALA A 268 -0.59 16.62 11.86
C ALA A 268 0.36 17.78 12.21
N GLN A 269 0.58 18.73 11.30
CA GLN A 269 1.38 19.93 11.56
C GLN A 269 0.87 20.80 12.71
N LEU A 270 -0.42 20.73 13.04
CA LEU A 270 -0.98 21.46 14.19
C LEU A 270 -0.55 20.84 15.52
N ASP A 271 -0.06 19.60 15.51
CA ASP A 271 0.57 18.95 16.66
C ASP A 271 2.00 19.44 16.84
N GLY A 272 2.15 20.57 17.56
CA GLY A 272 3.45 21.19 17.84
C GLY A 272 4.41 20.33 18.67
N TYR A 273 3.98 19.17 19.19
CA TYR A 273 4.84 18.26 19.94
C TYR A 273 5.32 17.08 19.09
N HIS A 274 4.39 16.30 18.53
CA HIS A 274 4.71 15.05 17.84
C HIS A 274 5.22 15.27 16.42
N TRP A 275 4.70 16.28 15.70
CA TRP A 275 5.08 16.53 14.31
C TRP A 275 6.56 16.91 14.17
N PRO A 276 7.08 17.96 14.84
CA PRO A 276 8.49 18.35 14.71
C PRO A 276 9.48 17.25 15.13
N ARG A 277 9.02 16.27 15.92
CA ARG A 277 9.82 15.12 16.38
C ARG A 277 9.70 13.88 15.48
N GLY A 278 8.90 13.95 14.42
CA GLY A 278 8.68 12.83 13.51
C GLY A 278 7.89 11.66 14.11
N ILE A 279 7.25 11.84 15.26
CA ILE A 279 6.51 10.78 15.99
C ILE A 279 4.99 10.90 15.83
N ALA A 280 4.51 11.79 14.96
CA ALA A 280 3.09 11.88 14.63
C ALA A 280 2.59 10.57 13.99
N ARG A 281 1.34 10.20 14.30
CA ARG A 281 0.70 8.98 13.78
C ARG A 281 0.33 9.05 12.30
N VAL A 282 0.29 10.26 11.73
CA VAL A 282 0.03 10.43 10.29
C VAL A 282 1.27 10.01 9.51
N SER A 283 1.09 9.17 8.50
CA SER A 283 2.19 8.76 7.62
C SER A 283 2.63 9.92 6.74
N LEU A 284 3.94 10.15 6.68
CA LEU A 284 4.55 11.22 5.89
C LEU A 284 4.29 11.03 4.38
N VAL A 285 4.26 9.78 3.95
CA VAL A 285 3.92 9.33 2.59
C VAL A 285 2.77 8.35 2.71
N ASP A 286 1.73 8.55 1.91
CA ASP A 286 0.69 7.53 1.72
C ASP A 286 1.20 6.54 0.68
N LEU A 287 1.60 5.34 1.13
CA LEU A 287 2.18 4.33 0.24
C LEU A 287 1.17 3.75 -0.75
N ASP A 288 -0.12 3.70 -0.41
CA ASP A 288 -1.16 3.23 -1.32
C ASP A 288 -1.28 4.19 -2.51
N LEU A 289 -1.30 5.50 -2.23
CA LEU A 289 -1.32 6.53 -3.27
C LEU A 289 -0.01 6.58 -4.05
N ALA A 290 1.14 6.61 -3.38
CA ALA A 290 2.44 6.65 -4.04
C ALA A 290 2.67 5.42 -4.92
N GLY A 291 2.26 4.24 -4.45
CA GLY A 291 2.34 2.99 -5.21
C GLY A 291 1.42 2.97 -6.42
N LEU A 292 0.17 3.41 -6.27
CA LEU A 292 -0.76 3.57 -7.41
C LEU A 292 -0.20 4.52 -8.47
N VAL A 293 0.37 5.66 -8.06
CA VAL A 293 1.02 6.60 -8.98
C VAL A 293 2.20 5.93 -9.67
N ALA A 294 3.04 5.19 -8.94
CA ALA A 294 4.19 4.50 -9.51
C ALA A 294 3.79 3.40 -10.51
N VAL A 295 2.74 2.62 -10.21
CA VAL A 295 2.18 1.60 -11.11
C VAL A 295 1.61 2.25 -12.37
N SER A 296 0.72 3.23 -12.21
CA SER A 296 0.09 3.92 -13.34
C SER A 296 1.11 4.69 -14.19
N PHE A 297 2.12 5.33 -13.59
CA PHE A 297 3.22 5.98 -14.32
C PHE A 297 3.92 5.02 -15.28
N ARG A 298 4.18 3.77 -14.85
CA ARG A 298 4.81 2.74 -15.69
C ARG A 298 3.83 2.15 -16.72
N ALA A 299 2.55 2.07 -16.40
CA ALA A 299 1.52 1.53 -17.29
C ALA A 299 1.20 2.47 -18.47
N LEU A 300 1.10 3.78 -18.21
CA LEU A 300 0.66 4.78 -19.20
C LEU A 300 1.49 4.76 -20.50
N PRO A 301 2.85 4.79 -20.47
CA PRO A 301 3.64 4.74 -21.70
C PRO A 301 3.43 3.47 -22.53
N GLN A 302 3.18 2.34 -21.88
CA GLN A 302 2.98 1.06 -22.55
C GLN A 302 1.68 1.02 -23.36
N ILE A 303 0.72 1.87 -22.99
CA ILE A 303 -0.58 2.01 -23.66
C ILE A 303 -0.64 3.27 -24.53
N GLY A 304 0.50 3.93 -24.78
CA GLY A 304 0.61 5.11 -25.63
C GLY A 304 0.11 6.41 -24.99
N SER A 305 -0.04 6.45 -23.66
CA SER A 305 -0.35 7.67 -22.91
C SER A 305 0.93 8.25 -22.29
N PRO A 306 1.05 9.59 -22.18
CA PRO A 306 2.19 10.18 -21.50
C PRO A 306 2.19 9.78 -20.02
N PRO A 307 3.37 9.55 -19.40
CA PRO A 307 3.47 9.32 -17.97
C PRO A 307 3.00 10.56 -17.19
N TRP A 308 2.87 10.44 -15.87
CA TRP A 308 2.47 11.57 -15.02
C TRP A 308 3.56 12.61 -14.92
N ASP A 309 3.20 13.88 -15.07
CA ASP A 309 4.02 15.03 -14.70
C ASP A 309 3.39 15.75 -13.52
N VAL A 310 4.10 15.83 -12.39
CA VAL A 310 3.55 16.40 -11.15
C VAL A 310 3.30 17.90 -11.25
N ALA A 311 3.99 18.62 -12.12
CA ALA A 311 3.78 20.05 -12.34
C ALA A 311 2.62 20.30 -13.30
N GLU A 312 2.51 19.53 -14.39
CA GLU A 312 1.45 19.70 -15.38
C GLU A 312 0.11 19.11 -14.92
N ASP A 313 0.10 17.85 -14.46
CA ASP A 313 -1.15 17.15 -14.12
C ASP A 313 -1.70 17.56 -12.75
N PHE A 314 -0.81 17.94 -11.82
CA PHE A 314 -1.15 18.16 -10.40
C PHE A 314 -0.68 19.52 -9.86
N GLY A 315 -0.30 20.46 -10.74
CA GLY A 315 0.21 21.78 -10.34
C GLY A 315 -0.80 22.64 -9.57
N HIS A 316 -2.10 22.37 -9.71
CA HIS A 316 -3.17 23.06 -9.01
C HIS A 316 -3.32 22.64 -7.53
N LEU A 317 -2.71 21.52 -7.12
CA LEU A 317 -2.79 21.02 -5.75
C LEU A 317 -1.85 21.80 -4.81
N PRO A 318 -2.25 21.98 -3.53
CA PRO A 318 -1.37 22.56 -2.54
C PRO A 318 -0.13 21.69 -2.33
N PRO A 319 1.03 22.26 -1.94
CA PRO A 319 2.29 21.53 -1.81
C PRO A 319 2.20 20.23 -0.98
N LEU A 320 1.50 20.25 0.17
CA LEU A 320 1.35 19.06 1.02
C LEU A 320 0.61 17.90 0.32
N ALA A 321 -0.36 18.19 -0.55
CA ALA A 321 -1.05 17.15 -1.31
C ALA A 321 -0.14 16.51 -2.38
N ARG A 322 0.89 17.23 -2.83
CA ARG A 322 1.81 16.76 -3.88
C ARG A 322 2.90 15.82 -3.35
N VAL A 323 3.03 15.64 -2.04
CA VAL A 323 4.10 14.82 -1.44
C VAL A 323 4.05 13.37 -1.94
N SER A 324 2.93 12.67 -1.75
CA SER A 324 2.81 11.25 -2.16
C SER A 324 2.81 11.07 -3.67
N LEU A 325 2.25 12.02 -4.44
CA LEU A 325 2.32 12.03 -5.90
C LEU A 325 3.78 12.13 -6.38
N THR A 326 4.55 13.05 -5.81
CA THR A 326 5.98 13.25 -6.14
C THR A 326 6.79 12.00 -5.80
N VAL A 327 6.56 11.41 -4.63
CA VAL A 327 7.23 10.15 -4.25
C VAL A 327 6.87 9.02 -5.22
N GLY A 328 5.61 8.91 -5.63
CA GLY A 328 5.18 7.89 -6.60
C GLY A 328 5.84 8.02 -7.97
N VAL A 329 5.97 9.24 -8.49
CA VAL A 329 6.70 9.50 -9.75
C VAL A 329 8.18 9.16 -9.59
N GLN A 330 8.83 9.62 -8.52
CA GLN A 330 10.25 9.32 -8.26
C GLN A 330 10.51 7.83 -8.09
N LEU A 331 9.59 7.10 -7.45
CA LEU A 331 9.61 5.65 -7.34
C LEU A 331 9.64 4.99 -8.72
N ALA A 332 8.84 5.46 -9.67
CA ALA A 332 8.81 4.89 -11.02
C ALA A 332 10.04 5.27 -11.87
N GLU A 333 10.49 6.52 -11.80
CA GLU A 333 11.63 7.04 -12.58
C GLU A 333 12.97 6.41 -12.22
N GLY A 334 13.14 5.98 -10.96
CA GLY A 334 14.40 5.39 -10.47
C GLY A 334 14.73 4.03 -11.09
N ASP A 335 13.83 3.42 -11.85
CA ASP A 335 14.06 2.19 -12.60
C ASP A 335 14.35 2.56 -14.06
N ASN A 336 15.63 2.66 -14.40
CA ASN A 336 16.05 2.70 -15.79
C ASN A 336 16.65 1.34 -16.18
N PRO A 337 15.87 0.24 -16.30
CA PRO A 337 16.32 -0.87 -17.11
C PRO A 337 16.17 -0.43 -18.57
N ALA A 338 17.24 -0.51 -19.35
CA ALA A 338 17.14 -0.48 -20.80
C ALA A 338 16.00 -1.43 -21.25
N PRO A 339 15.25 -1.11 -22.31
CA PRO A 339 14.10 -1.91 -22.75
C PRO A 339 14.58 -3.33 -23.07
N SER A 340 14.37 -4.26 -22.13
CA SER A 340 14.75 -5.67 -22.26
C SER A 340 13.53 -6.49 -22.62
N SER A 341 12.95 -6.15 -23.77
CA SER A 341 12.30 -7.05 -24.73
C SER A 341 11.53 -6.19 -25.73
N PRO A 342 11.59 -6.49 -27.04
CA PRO A 342 10.66 -5.89 -27.96
C PRO A 342 9.25 -6.25 -27.49
N MET A 343 8.41 -5.21 -27.28
CA MET A 343 6.97 -5.38 -27.18
C MET A 343 6.53 -6.43 -28.19
N ARG A 344 5.80 -7.46 -27.75
CA ARG A 344 4.93 -8.16 -28.70
C ARG A 344 4.05 -7.07 -29.31
N PRO A 345 4.01 -6.91 -30.64
CA PRO A 345 3.13 -5.93 -31.25
C PRO A 345 1.74 -6.17 -30.71
N PHE A 346 1.09 -5.10 -30.24
CA PHE A 346 -0.35 -5.11 -30.01
C PHE A 346 -1.00 -5.75 -31.26
N PRO A 347 -2.00 -6.62 -31.09
CA PRO A 347 -2.77 -7.06 -32.24
C PRO A 347 -3.23 -5.81 -33.00
N PRO A 348 -3.08 -5.76 -34.33
CA PRO A 348 -3.58 -4.64 -35.11
C PRO A 348 -5.05 -4.43 -34.78
N ASP A 349 -5.50 -3.18 -34.85
CA ASP A 349 -6.89 -2.78 -34.64
C ASP A 349 -7.84 -3.86 -35.17
N PRO A 350 -8.85 -4.30 -34.39
CA PRO A 350 -9.79 -5.29 -34.86
C PRO A 350 -10.35 -4.81 -36.20
N PRO A 351 -10.49 -5.71 -37.21
CA PRO A 351 -11.01 -5.33 -38.51
C PRO A 351 -12.31 -4.56 -38.30
N THR A 352 -12.41 -3.40 -38.94
CA THR A 352 -13.64 -2.60 -38.97
C THR A 352 -14.75 -3.44 -39.58
N TRP A 353 -15.46 -4.18 -38.73
CA TRP A 353 -16.66 -4.89 -39.13
C TRP A 353 -17.73 -3.86 -39.47
N PRO A 354 -18.48 -4.03 -40.58
CA PRO A 354 -19.52 -3.10 -40.93
C PRO A 354 -20.56 -3.04 -39.81
N VAL A 355 -20.71 -1.84 -39.23
CA VAL A 355 -21.75 -1.47 -38.28
C VAL A 355 -23.10 -1.93 -38.85
N ARG A 356 -23.72 -2.93 -38.21
CA ARG A 356 -25.11 -3.28 -38.50
C ARG A 356 -26.00 -2.12 -38.01
N PRO A 357 -26.96 -1.64 -38.83
CA PRO A 357 -27.81 -0.54 -38.44
C PRO A 357 -28.66 -0.89 -37.20
N GLU A 358 -28.70 0.08 -36.30
CA GLU A 358 -29.31 0.09 -34.97
C GLU A 358 -30.69 -0.56 -34.91
N THR A 359 -30.83 -1.54 -34.00
CA THR A 359 -32.15 -1.95 -33.51
C THR A 359 -32.56 -0.96 -32.42
N ARG A 360 -33.41 0.01 -32.79
CA ARG A 360 -34.03 0.97 -31.86
C ARG A 360 -34.79 0.21 -30.76
N TRP A 361 -34.21 0.12 -29.57
CA TRP A 361 -34.94 -0.24 -28.36
C TRP A 361 -35.69 0.99 -27.84
N ARG A 362 -37.02 0.95 -27.97
CA ARG A 362 -37.93 1.90 -27.33
C ARG A 362 -37.92 1.65 -25.82
N SER A 363 -37.46 2.62 -25.04
CA SER A 363 -37.68 2.67 -23.60
C SER A 363 -39.04 3.31 -23.32
N GLU A 364 -40.07 2.49 -23.12
CA GLU A 364 -41.27 2.91 -22.40
C GLU A 364 -41.15 2.40 -20.95
N ARG A 365 -40.98 3.31 -19.99
CA ARG A 365 -41.37 3.09 -18.60
C ARG A 365 -42.17 4.29 -18.09
N PRO A 366 -43.26 4.07 -17.33
CA PRO A 366 -44.14 5.12 -16.89
C PRO A 366 -43.63 5.81 -15.62
N LEU A 367 -43.97 7.09 -15.53
CA LEU A 367 -43.80 7.99 -14.39
C LEU A 367 -44.59 7.47 -13.17
N PHE A 368 -43.90 7.25 -12.06
CA PHE A 368 -44.51 7.13 -10.74
C PHE A 368 -45.19 8.46 -10.37
N ARG A 369 -46.45 8.39 -9.93
CA ARG A 369 -47.14 9.47 -9.19
C ARG A 369 -47.05 9.17 -7.69
N PRO A 370 -46.86 10.20 -6.83
CA PRO A 370 -46.96 10.04 -5.39
C PRO A 370 -48.42 10.17 -4.92
N GLU A 371 -48.77 9.39 -3.91
CA GLU A 371 -49.77 9.75 -2.89
C GLU A 371 -49.04 10.06 -1.58
#